data_AF-A0A164P1S3-F1
#
_entry.id   AF-A0A164P1S3-F1
#
_cell.length_a   1.000
_cell.length_b   1.000
_cell.length_c   1.000
_cell.angle_alpha   90.00
_cell.angle_beta   90.00
_cell.angle_gamma   90.00
#
_symmetry.space_group_name_H-M   'P 1'
#
loop_
_entity.id
_entity.type
_entity.pdbx_description
1 polymer ?
#
loop_
_entity_poly.entity_id
_entity_poly.type
_entity_poly.pdbx_seq_one_letter_code
_entity_poly.pdbx_strand_id
1 'polypeptide(L)'
;MNKFVPAKNSLGEAHLWGLRKYDASGFPEFELERGYQRMMVNQILYHSYGVRVPEKQFVDHLMAKKKSKLEKLDVTSLKKRDYVISLSFPWIPLSPMSSDAHDEHFKNGDVEPHLITRKFKVSGGINLDTLQDKILQPIIGWERNAHAWLFTDLRDGACFGPKGCSAQDIMHVGMLCYDFLKADDYTLAHLCQKEGERIEYRYDLGDNWLQNLKVEKILSEEESDGAAVLIEGHGMCPPENGGGNSVWSGDIYRLIHGTQDEKKKIRLKLANARNITAPSGSIDPKHFSLEEAKERLRAALHSHSSLRDGARTNYIFPGAPTQDILHMINPPRRGAAVNRTIVPGCEHTLTGVTQEVISDRRDKNAKALCAVCGKAQDLKYVPFFVVDLEHSLKSIFAVYSDDWQEHRKNCRRPKPRAT
;
A
#
# COMPACT_ATOMS: atom_id res chain seq x y z
N MET A 1 -37.78 -3.38 -9.16
CA MET A 1 -36.69 -2.40 -8.96
C MET A 1 -35.68 -2.55 -10.09
N ASN A 2 -35.16 -1.43 -10.62
CA ASN A 2 -34.08 -1.51 -11.61
C ASN A 2 -32.78 -1.96 -10.95
N LYS A 3 -31.99 -2.76 -11.67
CA LYS A 3 -30.70 -3.29 -11.22
C LYS A 3 -29.68 -2.15 -11.19
N PHE A 4 -29.19 -1.77 -10.00
CA PHE A 4 -28.13 -0.76 -9.88
C PHE A 4 -26.91 -1.10 -10.75
N VAL A 5 -26.45 -0.11 -11.51
CA VAL A 5 -25.24 -0.13 -12.34
C VAL A 5 -24.28 0.93 -11.78
N PRO A 6 -23.03 0.57 -11.43
CA PRO A 6 -22.01 1.54 -11.03
C PRO A 6 -21.80 2.59 -12.11
N ALA A 7 -21.79 3.87 -11.73
CA ALA A 7 -21.31 4.94 -12.60
C ALA A 7 -19.82 4.77 -12.89
N LYS A 8 -19.39 5.22 -14.07
CA LYS A 8 -18.02 5.06 -14.60
C LYS A 8 -17.52 6.34 -15.24
N ASN A 9 -16.19 6.56 -15.20
CA ASN A 9 -15.51 7.63 -15.92
C ASN A 9 -15.42 7.33 -17.44
N SER A 10 -14.79 8.23 -18.19
CA SER A 10 -14.50 8.08 -19.63
C SER A 10 -13.68 6.82 -19.99
N LEU A 11 -12.85 6.32 -19.07
CA LEU A 11 -12.06 5.10 -19.21
C LEU A 11 -12.85 3.81 -18.89
N GLY A 12 -14.13 3.94 -18.50
CA GLY A 12 -14.97 2.81 -18.09
C GLY A 12 -14.70 2.32 -16.66
N GLU A 13 -14.02 3.11 -15.84
CA GLU A 13 -13.61 2.78 -14.47
C GLU A 13 -14.59 3.34 -13.44
N ALA A 14 -14.93 2.54 -12.43
CA ALA A 14 -15.80 2.90 -11.32
C ALA A 14 -14.98 3.05 -10.03
N HIS A 15 -15.30 4.09 -9.26
CA HIS A 15 -14.71 4.49 -7.99
C HIS A 15 -15.83 4.76 -6.97
N LEU A 16 -15.54 4.73 -5.67
CA LEU A 16 -16.52 4.94 -4.58
C LEU A 16 -17.83 4.14 -4.76
N TRP A 17 -17.71 2.83 -5.02
CA TRP A 17 -18.82 1.90 -5.31
C TRP A 17 -19.70 2.29 -6.54
N GLY A 18 -19.22 3.20 -7.38
CA GLY A 18 -19.95 3.78 -8.51
C GLY A 18 -21.11 4.68 -8.10
N LEU A 19 -21.06 5.27 -6.89
CA LEU A 19 -22.12 6.10 -6.30
C LEU A 19 -22.02 7.59 -6.66
N ARG A 20 -20.94 8.00 -7.32
CA ARG A 20 -20.73 9.36 -7.83
C ARG A 20 -20.76 9.37 -9.36
N LYS A 21 -21.30 10.43 -9.92
CA LYS A 21 -21.07 10.80 -11.32
C LYS A 21 -19.61 11.25 -11.50
N TYR A 22 -19.20 11.45 -12.74
CA TYR A 22 -17.88 11.95 -13.10
C TYR A 22 -18.00 13.26 -13.85
N ASP A 23 -17.08 14.18 -13.58
CA ASP A 23 -16.92 15.40 -14.36
C ASP A 23 -16.28 15.12 -15.74
N ALA A 24 -16.09 16.18 -16.53
CA ALA A 24 -15.47 16.09 -17.85
C ALA A 24 -14.02 15.57 -17.83
N SER A 25 -13.34 15.65 -16.68
CA SER A 25 -11.97 15.18 -16.48
C SER A 25 -11.90 13.77 -15.88
N GLY A 26 -13.04 13.12 -15.69
CA GLY A 26 -13.10 11.74 -15.21
C GLY A 26 -12.91 11.58 -13.69
N PHE A 27 -13.01 12.67 -12.92
CA PHE A 27 -12.99 12.63 -11.46
C PHE A 27 -14.41 12.54 -10.87
N PRO A 28 -14.61 11.87 -9.71
CA PRO A 28 -15.92 11.81 -9.05
C PRO A 28 -16.44 13.21 -8.65
N GLU A 29 -17.62 13.60 -9.14
CA GLU A 29 -18.24 14.89 -8.83
C GLU A 29 -18.45 15.05 -7.32
N PHE A 30 -17.79 16.05 -6.71
CA PHE A 30 -17.89 16.35 -5.28
C PHE A 30 -18.54 17.72 -5.04
N GLU A 31 -19.88 17.75 -5.00
CA GLU A 31 -20.66 18.92 -4.56
C GLU A 31 -20.40 19.18 -3.06
N LEU A 32 -19.27 19.81 -2.70
CA LEU A 32 -18.80 19.94 -1.30
C LEU A 32 -19.89 20.45 -0.34
N GLU A 33 -20.59 21.52 -0.72
CA GLU A 33 -21.63 22.15 0.10
C GLU A 33 -22.86 21.23 0.26
N ARG A 34 -23.41 20.67 -0.82
CA ARG A 34 -24.51 19.69 -0.72
C ARG A 34 -24.07 18.38 -0.06
N GLY A 35 -22.78 18.05 -0.08
CA GLY A 35 -22.18 16.96 0.67
C GLY A 35 -22.25 17.23 2.17
N TYR A 36 -21.78 18.41 2.60
CA TYR A 36 -21.86 18.87 3.98
C TYR A 36 -23.30 18.99 4.48
N GLN A 37 -24.20 19.59 3.70
CA GLN A 37 -25.62 19.71 4.04
C GLN A 37 -26.28 18.33 4.23
N ARG A 38 -26.06 17.39 3.31
CA ARG A 38 -26.55 16.00 3.44
C ARG A 38 -25.93 15.29 4.66
N MET A 39 -24.64 15.47 4.90
CA MET A 39 -23.95 14.92 6.07
C MET A 39 -24.53 15.46 7.38
N MET A 40 -24.71 16.78 7.53
CA MET A 40 -25.29 17.39 8.73
C MET A 40 -26.73 16.95 8.97
N VAL A 41 -27.58 16.98 7.93
CA VAL A 41 -28.99 16.56 8.03
C VAL A 41 -29.08 15.08 8.40
N ASN A 42 -28.33 14.20 7.73
CA ASN A 42 -28.34 12.77 8.01
C ASN A 42 -27.69 12.45 9.37
N GLN A 43 -26.67 13.21 9.82
CA GLN A 43 -26.11 13.04 11.15
C GLN A 43 -27.13 13.37 12.24
N ILE A 44 -27.80 14.53 12.16
CA ILE A 44 -28.82 14.93 13.14
C ILE A 44 -29.99 13.93 13.16
N LEU A 45 -30.49 13.53 11.98
CA LEU A 45 -31.67 12.66 11.87
C LEU A 45 -31.40 11.18 12.20
N TYR A 46 -30.24 10.62 11.87
CA TYR A 46 -29.99 9.18 12.03
C TYR A 46 -29.18 8.84 13.29
N HIS A 47 -28.26 9.70 13.73
CA HIS A 47 -27.47 9.48 14.95
C HIS A 47 -28.33 9.55 16.22
N SER A 48 -29.39 10.39 16.22
CA SER A 48 -30.33 10.53 17.33
C SER A 48 -31.17 9.25 17.58
N TYR A 49 -31.42 8.45 16.54
CA TYR A 49 -32.11 7.14 16.66
C TYR A 49 -31.15 5.94 16.61
N GLY A 50 -29.83 6.15 16.57
CA GLY A 50 -28.83 5.07 16.46
C GLY A 50 -28.84 4.30 15.12
N VAL A 51 -29.45 4.87 14.07
CA VAL A 51 -29.61 4.23 12.76
C VAL A 51 -28.43 4.62 11.84
N ARG A 52 -28.07 3.75 10.89
CA ARG A 52 -27.08 4.08 9.84
C ARG A 52 -27.69 5.01 8.79
N VAL A 53 -26.93 6.00 8.31
CA VAL A 53 -27.36 6.88 7.20
C VAL A 53 -27.64 6.07 5.92
N PRO A 54 -28.55 6.50 5.04
CA PRO A 54 -28.97 5.73 3.86
C PRO A 54 -27.83 5.35 2.92
N GLU A 55 -26.85 6.24 2.75
CA GLU A 55 -25.66 5.98 1.94
C GLU A 55 -24.87 4.78 2.49
N LYS A 56 -24.72 4.69 3.82
CA LYS A 56 -24.01 3.58 4.45
C LYS A 56 -24.80 2.27 4.35
N GLN A 57 -26.13 2.30 4.52
CA GLN A 57 -26.98 1.13 4.31
C GLN A 57 -26.89 0.60 2.87
N PHE A 58 -26.77 1.48 1.87
CA PHE A 58 -26.61 1.07 0.48
C PHE A 58 -25.21 0.52 0.18
N VAL A 59 -24.15 1.13 0.76
CA VAL A 59 -22.79 0.59 0.69
C VAL A 59 -22.69 -0.78 1.38
N ASP A 60 -23.31 -0.98 2.54
CA ASP A 60 -23.42 -2.29 3.22
C ASP A 60 -24.05 -3.35 2.28
N HIS A 61 -25.11 -3.00 1.55
CA HIS A 61 -25.73 -3.87 0.55
C HIS A 61 -24.79 -4.18 -0.64
N LEU A 62 -24.08 -3.17 -1.17
CA LEU A 62 -23.13 -3.36 -2.27
C LEU A 62 -21.93 -4.20 -1.84
N MET A 63 -21.44 -4.04 -0.61
CA MET A 63 -20.40 -4.88 0.01
C MET A 63 -20.86 -6.33 0.15
N ALA A 64 -22.06 -6.58 0.68
CA ALA A 64 -22.61 -7.93 0.81
C ALA A 64 -22.78 -8.61 -0.57
N LYS A 65 -23.26 -7.85 -1.56
CA LYS A 65 -23.41 -8.29 -2.95
C LYS A 65 -22.06 -8.58 -3.62
N LYS A 66 -21.04 -7.75 -3.39
CA LYS A 66 -19.66 -7.97 -3.87
C LYS A 66 -19.05 -9.22 -3.22
N LYS A 67 -19.15 -9.35 -1.89
CA LYS A 67 -18.71 -10.53 -1.14
C LYS A 67 -19.34 -11.82 -1.71
N SER A 68 -20.66 -11.85 -1.90
CA SER A 68 -21.34 -13.03 -2.46
C SER A 68 -21.02 -13.34 -3.93
N LYS A 69 -20.50 -12.37 -4.71
CA LYS A 69 -19.87 -12.67 -6.01
C LYS A 69 -18.53 -13.36 -5.82
N LEU A 70 -17.66 -12.81 -4.95
CA LEU A 70 -16.28 -13.27 -4.75
C LEU A 70 -16.22 -14.65 -4.08
N GLU A 71 -17.17 -14.97 -3.19
CA GLU A 71 -17.35 -16.30 -2.60
C GLU A 71 -17.74 -17.37 -3.64
N LYS A 72 -18.27 -16.96 -4.80
CA LYS A 72 -18.68 -17.85 -5.91
C LYS A 72 -17.69 -17.82 -7.08
N LEU A 73 -16.63 -17.02 -6.99
CA LEU A 73 -15.62 -16.88 -8.03
C LEU A 73 -14.55 -17.94 -7.84
N ASP A 74 -14.52 -18.96 -8.71
CA ASP A 74 -13.40 -19.89 -8.70
C ASP A 74 -12.13 -19.18 -9.19
N VAL A 75 -11.15 -19.14 -8.30
CA VAL A 75 -9.81 -18.57 -8.50
C VAL A 75 -8.73 -19.62 -8.19
N THR A 76 -9.08 -20.90 -8.11
CA THR A 76 -8.21 -21.97 -7.57
C THR A 76 -6.98 -22.24 -8.43
N SER A 77 -7.08 -22.11 -9.75
CA SER A 77 -5.94 -22.14 -10.68
C SER A 77 -5.15 -20.83 -10.65
N LEU A 78 -5.84 -19.70 -10.82
CA LEU A 78 -5.27 -18.34 -10.76
C LEU A 78 -4.46 -18.10 -9.48
N LYS A 79 -4.90 -18.64 -8.34
CA LYS A 79 -4.21 -18.59 -7.05
C LYS A 79 -2.81 -19.21 -7.06
N LYS A 80 -2.51 -20.15 -7.95
CA LYS A 80 -1.17 -20.77 -8.04
C LYS A 80 -0.26 -20.07 -9.06
N ARG A 81 -0.86 -19.30 -9.98
CA ARG A 81 -0.17 -18.67 -11.11
C ARG A 81 0.52 -17.38 -10.66
N ASP A 82 1.67 -17.10 -11.25
CA ASP A 82 2.43 -15.88 -11.02
C ASP A 82 1.96 -14.76 -11.97
N TYR A 83 1.76 -13.57 -11.43
CA TYR A 83 1.31 -12.37 -12.12
C TYR A 83 2.49 -11.44 -12.28
N VAL A 84 2.75 -10.98 -13.50
CA VAL A 84 3.65 -9.86 -13.80
C VAL A 84 2.81 -8.59 -13.81
N ILE A 85 3.17 -7.64 -12.96
CA ILE A 85 2.41 -6.42 -12.70
C ILE A 85 3.31 -5.21 -12.95
N SER A 86 2.84 -4.24 -13.73
CA SER A 86 3.38 -2.88 -13.71
C SER A 86 2.60 -2.02 -12.73
N LEU A 87 3.36 -1.29 -11.91
CA LEU A 87 2.91 -0.24 -11.00
C LEU A 87 3.37 1.09 -11.58
N SER A 88 2.44 2.04 -11.70
CA SER A 88 2.77 3.44 -12.03
C SER A 88 2.10 4.42 -11.08
N PHE A 89 2.72 5.60 -10.94
CA PHE A 89 2.09 6.74 -10.27
C PHE A 89 1.39 7.63 -11.32
N PRO A 90 0.03 7.64 -11.38
CA PRO A 90 -0.70 8.63 -12.16
C PRO A 90 -0.35 10.05 -11.71
N TRP A 91 -0.53 11.04 -12.58
CA TRP A 91 -0.20 12.45 -12.30
C TRP A 91 1.28 12.75 -11.97
N ILE A 92 2.22 11.84 -12.24
CA ILE A 92 3.66 12.11 -12.15
C ILE A 92 4.33 11.83 -13.51
N PRO A 93 4.30 12.77 -14.47
CA PRO A 93 4.79 12.56 -15.83
C PRO A 93 6.32 12.39 -15.90
N LEU A 94 6.80 11.59 -16.85
CA LEU A 94 8.24 11.33 -17.10
C LEU A 94 9.04 12.61 -17.40
N SER A 95 8.37 13.58 -18.03
CA SER A 95 8.82 14.95 -18.24
C SER A 95 8.05 15.86 -17.28
N PRO A 96 8.69 16.39 -16.21
CA PRO A 96 8.02 17.24 -15.23
C PRO A 96 7.48 18.55 -15.82
N MET A 97 6.34 18.99 -15.31
CA MET A 97 5.56 20.13 -15.84
C MET A 97 5.21 21.12 -14.72
N SER A 98 5.00 22.40 -15.05
CA SER A 98 4.44 23.37 -14.10
C SER A 98 3.00 23.01 -13.73
N SER A 99 2.49 23.50 -12.59
CA SER A 99 1.13 23.20 -12.11
C SER A 99 0.06 23.51 -13.15
N ASP A 100 0.08 24.69 -13.78
CA ASP A 100 -0.93 25.08 -14.77
C ASP A 100 -0.96 24.14 -15.98
N ALA A 101 0.22 23.73 -16.45
CA ALA A 101 0.38 22.81 -17.58
C ALA A 101 0.06 21.36 -17.19
N HIS A 102 0.26 20.98 -15.93
CA HIS A 102 -0.12 19.69 -15.36
C HIS A 102 -1.65 19.58 -15.26
N ASP A 103 -2.31 20.57 -14.66
CA ASP A 103 -3.77 20.67 -14.60
C ASP A 103 -4.39 20.67 -16.01
N GLU A 104 -3.75 21.30 -17.01
CA GLU A 104 -4.18 21.20 -18.40
C GLU A 104 -3.96 19.81 -19.02
N HIS A 105 -2.80 19.19 -18.79
CA HIS A 105 -2.47 17.87 -19.35
C HIS A 105 -3.43 16.77 -18.86
N PHE A 106 -3.77 16.78 -17.57
CA PHE A 106 -4.59 15.75 -16.93
C PHE A 106 -6.11 16.06 -16.92
N LYS A 107 -6.56 17.17 -17.54
CA LYS A 107 -7.99 17.47 -17.77
C LYS A 107 -8.74 16.42 -18.61
N ASN A 108 -8.03 15.52 -19.28
CA ASN A 108 -8.61 14.43 -20.09
C ASN A 108 -8.42 13.04 -19.46
N GLY A 109 -7.96 12.96 -18.21
CA GLY A 109 -7.63 11.71 -17.52
C GLY A 109 -6.12 11.48 -17.37
N ASP A 110 -5.73 10.26 -17.00
CA ASP A 110 -4.34 9.86 -16.75
C ASP A 110 -3.58 9.57 -18.05
N VAL A 111 -2.37 10.14 -18.18
CA VAL A 111 -1.57 10.12 -19.42
C VAL A 111 -0.20 9.48 -19.16
N GLU A 112 0.11 8.40 -19.87
CA GLU A 112 1.43 7.75 -19.91
C GLU A 112 2.40 8.56 -20.81
N PRO A 113 3.73 8.56 -20.56
CA PRO A 113 4.47 7.77 -19.58
C PRO A 113 4.72 8.49 -18.25
N HIS A 114 4.71 7.72 -17.17
CA HIS A 114 4.96 8.20 -15.80
C HIS A 114 6.45 8.10 -15.42
N LEU A 115 6.92 8.99 -14.53
CA LEU A 115 8.30 8.96 -14.02
C LEU A 115 8.54 7.79 -13.05
N ILE A 116 7.59 7.56 -12.13
CA ILE A 116 7.76 6.59 -11.04
C ILE A 116 7.04 5.30 -11.42
N THR A 117 7.81 4.26 -11.69
CA THR A 117 7.31 2.93 -12.08
C THR A 117 8.03 1.80 -11.35
N ARG A 118 7.35 0.67 -11.15
CA ARG A 118 7.94 -0.60 -10.66
C ARG A 118 7.30 -1.75 -11.44
N LYS A 119 8.07 -2.75 -11.83
CA LYS A 119 7.53 -3.98 -12.44
C LYS A 119 7.97 -5.18 -11.64
N PHE A 120 7.03 -6.02 -11.24
CA PHE A 120 7.28 -7.09 -10.30
C PHE A 120 6.44 -8.33 -10.60
N LYS A 121 6.93 -9.49 -10.14
CA LYS A 121 6.24 -10.78 -10.16
C LYS A 121 5.78 -11.14 -8.75
N VAL A 122 4.54 -11.60 -8.61
CA VAL A 122 3.99 -12.20 -7.38
C VAL A 122 2.96 -13.28 -7.72
N SER A 123 2.80 -14.29 -6.86
CA SER A 123 1.69 -15.23 -6.97
C SER A 123 0.33 -14.55 -6.84
N GLY A 124 -0.64 -14.87 -7.71
CA GLY A 124 -2.07 -14.50 -7.55
C GLY A 124 -2.69 -14.99 -6.24
N GLY A 125 -2.02 -15.94 -5.58
CA GLY A 125 -2.32 -16.44 -4.25
C GLY A 125 -2.04 -15.48 -3.11
N ILE A 126 -1.31 -14.39 -3.33
CA ILE A 126 -0.92 -13.45 -2.27
C ILE A 126 -2.14 -12.75 -1.66
N ASN A 127 -2.24 -12.79 -0.33
CA ASN A 127 -3.25 -12.06 0.44
C ASN A 127 -3.08 -10.55 0.24
N LEU A 128 -4.17 -9.77 0.13
CA LEU A 128 -4.05 -8.34 -0.17
C LEU A 128 -3.35 -7.55 0.94
N ASP A 129 -3.56 -7.90 2.21
CA ASP A 129 -2.88 -7.28 3.36
C ASP A 129 -1.36 -7.54 3.32
N THR A 130 -0.98 -8.76 2.93
CA THR A 130 0.41 -9.16 2.72
C THR A 130 1.02 -8.51 1.48
N LEU A 131 0.27 -8.39 0.37
CA LEU A 131 0.70 -7.71 -0.85
C LEU A 131 1.09 -6.27 -0.54
N GLN A 132 0.27 -5.56 0.23
CA GLN A 132 0.56 -4.20 0.67
C GLN A 132 1.82 -4.16 1.55
N ASP A 133 1.82 -4.92 2.66
CA ASP A 133 2.86 -4.84 3.69
C ASP A 133 4.24 -5.33 3.21
N LYS A 134 4.27 -6.45 2.47
CA LYS A 134 5.49 -7.19 2.14
C LYS A 134 6.04 -6.91 0.76
N ILE A 135 5.22 -6.40 -0.16
CA ILE A 135 5.61 -6.18 -1.56
C ILE A 135 5.57 -4.69 -1.90
N LEU A 136 4.41 -4.05 -1.82
CA LEU A 136 4.22 -2.70 -2.35
C LEU A 136 5.03 -1.65 -1.58
N GLN A 137 4.96 -1.61 -0.25
CA GLN A 137 5.75 -0.67 0.56
C GLN A 137 7.26 -0.76 0.26
N PRO A 138 7.94 -1.92 0.37
CA PRO A 138 9.39 -2.00 0.18
C PRO A 138 9.86 -1.73 -1.26
N ILE A 139 9.13 -2.19 -2.30
CA ILE A 139 9.55 -1.94 -3.70
C ILE A 139 9.40 -0.47 -4.09
N ILE A 140 8.36 0.22 -3.59
CA ILE A 140 8.23 1.67 -3.76
C ILE A 140 9.35 2.36 -2.99
N GLY A 141 9.48 2.05 -1.70
CA GLY A 141 10.46 2.59 -0.75
C GLY A 141 9.87 3.27 0.48
N TRP A 142 8.58 3.09 0.76
CA TRP A 142 7.89 3.66 1.93
C TRP A 142 8.07 2.82 3.20
N GLU A 143 7.75 3.41 4.34
CA GLU A 143 7.70 2.70 5.61
C GLU A 143 6.57 1.67 5.63
N ARG A 144 6.76 0.65 6.48
CA ARG A 144 5.71 -0.34 6.78
C ARG A 144 4.91 0.10 8.00
N ASN A 145 3.65 -0.30 8.03
CA ASN A 145 2.67 -0.05 9.10
C ASN A 145 2.35 1.41 9.48
N ALA A 146 2.92 2.43 8.83
CA ALA A 146 2.75 3.83 9.24
C ALA A 146 1.34 4.37 8.95
N HIS A 147 0.85 4.20 7.71
CA HIS A 147 -0.43 4.75 7.26
C HIS A 147 -1.44 3.68 6.81
N ALA A 148 -2.72 4.06 6.74
CA ALA A 148 -3.77 3.27 6.11
C ALA A 148 -3.67 3.27 4.58
N TRP A 149 -4.50 2.45 3.94
CA TRP A 149 -4.45 2.18 2.51
C TRP A 149 -5.75 1.54 2.01
N LEU A 150 -5.95 1.56 0.68
CA LEU A 150 -7.08 0.91 -0.01
C LEU A 150 -6.63 0.29 -1.33
N PHE A 151 -7.27 -0.80 -1.75
CA PHE A 151 -7.34 -1.20 -3.17
C PHE A 151 -8.74 -0.94 -3.71
N THR A 152 -8.88 -0.47 -4.95
CA THR A 152 -10.19 -0.32 -5.62
C THR A 152 -10.28 -1.19 -6.87
N ASP A 153 -11.32 -2.01 -6.95
CA ASP A 153 -11.68 -2.76 -8.16
C ASP A 153 -12.44 -1.85 -9.12
N LEU A 154 -11.73 -1.33 -10.12
CA LEU A 154 -12.21 -0.35 -11.09
C LEU A 154 -13.38 -0.85 -11.97
N ARG A 155 -13.77 -2.13 -11.88
CA ARG A 155 -14.92 -2.66 -12.63
C ARG A 155 -16.25 -2.31 -11.98
N ASP A 156 -16.33 -2.22 -10.65
CA ASP A 156 -17.54 -1.82 -9.90
C ASP A 156 -17.31 -0.87 -8.71
N GLY A 157 -16.09 -0.33 -8.54
CA GLY A 157 -15.75 0.65 -7.51
C GLY A 157 -15.68 0.09 -6.10
N ALA A 158 -15.65 -1.23 -5.95
CA ALA A 158 -15.55 -1.90 -4.66
C ALA A 158 -14.15 -1.74 -4.06
N CYS A 159 -14.08 -1.19 -2.86
CA CYS A 159 -12.82 -0.97 -2.15
C CYS A 159 -12.51 -2.08 -1.13
N PHE A 160 -11.22 -2.33 -0.92
CA PHE A 160 -10.68 -3.32 0.01
C PHE A 160 -9.61 -2.65 0.90
N GLY A 161 -9.69 -2.83 2.23
CA GLY A 161 -8.82 -2.10 3.17
C GLY A 161 -8.41 -2.87 4.43
N PRO A 162 -7.51 -2.30 5.24
CA PRO A 162 -6.91 -2.95 6.40
C PRO A 162 -7.90 -3.14 7.56
N LYS A 163 -8.02 -4.37 8.02
CA LYS A 163 -8.94 -4.78 9.10
C LYS A 163 -8.39 -4.40 10.47
N GLY A 164 -9.12 -3.55 11.18
CA GLY A 164 -8.74 -3.09 12.52
C GLY A 164 -7.52 -2.16 12.50
N CYS A 165 -7.38 -1.33 11.47
CA CYS A 165 -6.30 -0.37 11.37
C CYS A 165 -6.40 0.73 12.44
N SER A 166 -5.29 1.03 13.11
CA SER A 166 -5.16 2.12 14.10
C SER A 166 -4.35 3.31 13.58
N ALA A 167 -4.01 3.35 12.28
CA ALA A 167 -3.35 4.50 11.68
C ALA A 167 -4.32 5.69 11.62
N GLN A 168 -3.83 6.90 11.92
CA GLN A 168 -4.70 8.07 12.15
C GLN A 168 -5.52 8.44 10.90
N ASP A 169 -4.92 8.28 9.73
CA ASP A 169 -5.50 8.60 8.42
C ASP A 169 -6.68 7.69 8.01
N ILE A 170 -6.92 6.58 8.73
CA ILE A 170 -8.10 5.71 8.51
C ILE A 170 -9.43 6.48 8.61
N MET A 171 -9.46 7.63 9.27
CA MET A 171 -10.62 8.53 9.33
C MET A 171 -11.08 9.03 7.95
N HIS A 172 -10.20 9.12 6.95
CA HIS A 172 -10.52 9.63 5.61
C HIS A 172 -11.27 8.60 4.72
N VAL A 173 -11.39 7.35 5.16
CA VAL A 173 -12.14 6.27 4.46
C VAL A 173 -13.56 6.70 4.07
N GLY A 174 -14.25 7.45 4.95
CA GLY A 174 -15.61 7.94 4.69
C GLY A 174 -15.70 8.88 3.47
N MET A 175 -14.62 9.60 3.15
CA MET A 175 -14.53 10.51 2.01
C MET A 175 -13.99 9.81 0.75
N LEU A 176 -13.05 8.87 0.91
CA LEU A 176 -12.37 8.19 -0.20
C LEU A 176 -13.13 6.98 -0.77
N CYS A 177 -13.91 6.25 0.04
CA CYS A 177 -14.65 5.07 -0.44
C CYS A 177 -15.95 4.73 0.32
N TYR A 178 -16.36 5.55 1.29
CA TYR A 178 -17.43 5.29 2.27
C TYR A 178 -17.16 4.13 3.26
N ASP A 179 -16.84 2.95 2.75
CA ASP A 179 -16.50 1.73 3.51
C ASP A 179 -15.81 0.69 2.58
N PHE A 180 -15.20 -0.35 3.15
CA PHE A 180 -14.40 -1.33 2.41
C PHE A 180 -14.60 -2.78 2.87
N LEU A 181 -14.39 -3.71 1.94
CA LEU A 181 -14.24 -5.12 2.26
C LEU A 181 -12.88 -5.37 2.96
N LYS A 182 -12.86 -6.23 3.97
CA LYS A 182 -11.64 -6.57 4.72
C LYS A 182 -10.64 -7.24 3.77
N ALA A 183 -9.55 -6.55 3.45
CA ALA A 183 -8.60 -6.98 2.44
C ALA A 183 -7.96 -8.34 2.79
N ASP A 184 -7.81 -8.66 4.08
CA ASP A 184 -7.23 -9.93 4.50
C ASP A 184 -8.14 -11.16 4.37
N ASP A 185 -9.42 -10.97 4.04
CA ASP A 185 -10.31 -12.07 3.67
C ASP A 185 -10.12 -12.45 2.16
N TYR A 186 -9.25 -11.75 1.40
CA TYR A 186 -9.05 -11.92 -0.06
C TYR A 186 -7.57 -12.01 -0.51
N THR A 187 -7.38 -12.40 -1.77
CA THR A 187 -6.07 -12.49 -2.47
C THR A 187 -6.13 -11.78 -3.83
N LEU A 188 -4.97 -11.44 -4.40
CA LEU A 188 -4.84 -10.77 -5.71
C LEU A 188 -5.72 -11.40 -6.81
N ALA A 189 -5.77 -12.73 -6.92
CA ALA A 189 -6.57 -13.45 -7.90
C ALA A 189 -8.09 -13.23 -7.80
N HIS A 190 -8.63 -12.71 -6.67
CA HIS A 190 -10.04 -12.31 -6.57
C HIS A 190 -10.29 -10.91 -7.14
N LEU A 191 -9.24 -10.09 -7.25
CA LEU A 191 -9.31 -8.76 -7.86
C LEU A 191 -8.99 -8.85 -9.36
N CYS A 192 -7.89 -9.48 -9.75
CA CYS A 192 -7.51 -9.64 -11.16
C CYS A 192 -7.60 -11.11 -11.60
N GLN A 193 -8.40 -11.38 -12.65
CA GLN A 193 -8.56 -12.70 -13.26
C GLN A 193 -7.95 -12.80 -14.66
N LYS A 194 -7.64 -11.66 -15.30
CA LYS A 194 -7.15 -11.59 -16.69
C LYS A 194 -5.99 -10.60 -16.84
N GLU A 195 -5.23 -10.79 -17.90
CA GLU A 195 -4.25 -9.82 -18.41
C GLU A 195 -4.98 -8.56 -18.89
N GLY A 196 -4.32 -7.40 -18.75
CA GLY A 196 -4.89 -6.08 -19.02
C GLY A 196 -5.78 -5.51 -17.91
N GLU A 197 -6.20 -6.30 -16.91
CA GLU A 197 -7.00 -5.78 -15.80
C GLU A 197 -6.16 -4.86 -14.88
N ARG A 198 -6.79 -3.74 -14.48
CA ARG A 198 -6.24 -2.72 -13.58
C ARG A 198 -6.96 -2.76 -12.24
N ILE A 199 -6.20 -2.57 -11.16
CA ILE A 199 -6.73 -2.11 -9.87
C ILE A 199 -5.97 -0.86 -9.42
N GLU A 200 -6.67 -0.02 -8.69
CA GLU A 200 -6.11 1.14 -8.01
C GLU A 200 -5.55 0.71 -6.66
N TYR A 201 -4.41 1.28 -6.25
CA TYR A 201 -3.87 1.21 -4.89
C TYR A 201 -3.70 2.64 -4.35
N ARG A 202 -4.18 2.89 -3.13
CA ARG A 202 -4.02 4.15 -2.39
C ARG A 202 -3.23 3.88 -1.12
N TYR A 203 -2.15 4.64 -0.90
CA TYR A 203 -1.35 4.64 0.33
C TYR A 203 -1.38 6.03 0.97
N ASP A 204 -1.38 6.08 2.30
CA ASP A 204 -1.62 7.28 3.10
C ASP A 204 -2.92 7.96 2.71
N LEU A 205 -3.98 7.71 3.47
CA LEU A 205 -5.29 8.27 3.20
C LEU A 205 -5.38 9.76 3.56
N GLY A 206 -4.32 10.36 4.12
CA GLY A 206 -4.13 11.81 4.26
C GLY A 206 -3.53 12.44 3.00
N ASP A 207 -2.33 12.02 2.60
CA ASP A 207 -1.67 12.46 1.35
C ASP A 207 -2.40 12.00 0.07
N ASN A 208 -3.14 10.89 0.16
CA ASN A 208 -3.85 10.21 -0.91
C ASN A 208 -2.96 9.79 -2.09
N TRP A 209 -1.81 9.16 -1.82
CA TRP A 209 -0.91 8.68 -2.88
C TRP A 209 -1.59 7.62 -3.73
N LEU A 210 -1.76 7.90 -5.01
CA LEU A 210 -2.38 6.98 -5.97
C LEU A 210 -1.35 6.18 -6.75
N GLN A 211 -1.60 4.89 -6.95
CA GLN A 211 -0.87 4.02 -7.85
C GLN A 211 -1.84 3.19 -8.70
N ASN A 212 -1.54 3.05 -9.98
CA ASN A 212 -2.18 2.07 -10.86
C ASN A 212 -1.41 0.74 -10.76
N LEU A 213 -2.11 -0.39 -10.60
CA LEU A 213 -1.54 -1.73 -10.72
C LEU A 213 -2.18 -2.46 -11.91
N LYS A 214 -1.40 -2.72 -12.96
CA LYS A 214 -1.84 -3.30 -14.25
C LYS A 214 -1.24 -4.69 -14.41
N VAL A 215 -2.08 -5.70 -14.62
CA VAL A 215 -1.60 -7.08 -14.88
C VAL A 215 -1.15 -7.19 -16.33
N GLU A 216 0.15 -7.36 -16.55
CA GLU A 216 0.73 -7.45 -17.90
C GLU A 216 0.74 -8.89 -18.44
N LYS A 217 1.08 -9.86 -17.60
CA LYS A 217 1.05 -11.30 -17.93
C LYS A 217 0.64 -12.12 -16.71
N ILE A 218 -0.12 -13.19 -16.92
CA ILE A 218 -0.36 -14.24 -15.93
C ILE A 218 0.33 -15.52 -16.43
N LEU A 219 1.45 -15.89 -15.81
CA LEU A 219 2.24 -17.07 -16.16
C LEU A 219 1.43 -18.36 -16.03
N SER A 220 1.77 -19.42 -16.77
CA SER A 220 1.13 -20.74 -16.62
C SER A 220 1.40 -21.38 -15.25
N GLU A 221 0.67 -22.43 -14.84
CA GLU A 221 0.97 -23.11 -13.56
C GLU A 221 2.38 -23.76 -13.56
N GLU A 222 2.91 -24.09 -14.74
CA GLU A 222 4.22 -24.69 -14.99
C GLU A 222 5.35 -23.65 -15.05
N GLU A 223 5.09 -22.48 -15.64
CA GLU A 223 6.00 -21.31 -15.60
C GLU A 223 6.16 -20.75 -14.18
N SER A 224 5.13 -20.91 -13.33
CA SER A 224 5.06 -20.29 -12.00
C SER A 224 5.91 -21.00 -10.95
N ASP A 225 6.53 -20.23 -10.06
CA ASP A 225 7.24 -20.75 -8.88
C ASP A 225 6.69 -20.20 -7.55
N GLY A 226 5.90 -19.12 -7.62
CA GLY A 226 5.25 -18.45 -6.51
C GLY A 226 6.02 -17.24 -5.98
N ALA A 227 7.24 -16.98 -6.46
CA ALA A 227 8.17 -16.05 -5.83
C ALA A 227 7.82 -14.57 -6.04
N ALA A 228 8.11 -13.76 -5.02
CA ALA A 228 8.09 -12.31 -5.10
C ALA A 228 9.41 -11.81 -5.70
N VAL A 229 9.36 -11.16 -6.87
CA VAL A 229 10.55 -10.67 -7.58
C VAL A 229 10.30 -9.26 -8.10
N LEU A 230 11.13 -8.30 -7.69
CA LEU A 230 11.20 -7.00 -8.34
C LEU A 230 12.09 -7.12 -9.60
N ILE A 231 11.53 -6.81 -10.76
CA ILE A 231 12.15 -7.01 -12.08
C ILE A 231 12.90 -5.74 -12.48
N GLU A 232 12.20 -4.60 -12.50
CA GLU A 232 12.71 -3.29 -12.93
C GLU A 232 11.94 -2.15 -12.24
N GLY A 233 12.43 -0.92 -12.35
CA GLY A 233 11.77 0.28 -11.83
C GLY A 233 12.50 1.56 -12.20
N HIS A 234 11.79 2.68 -12.14
CA HIS A 234 12.29 4.02 -12.50
C HIS A 234 11.72 5.06 -11.52
N GLY A 235 12.45 6.15 -11.29
CA GLY A 235 12.04 7.24 -10.40
C GLY A 235 12.13 6.89 -8.90
N MET A 236 12.56 7.88 -8.11
CA MET A 236 12.77 7.70 -6.68
C MET A 236 11.47 7.39 -5.92
N CYS A 237 11.58 6.89 -4.69
CA CYS A 237 10.42 6.83 -3.80
C CYS A 237 9.94 8.26 -3.48
N PRO A 238 8.64 8.57 -3.56
CA PRO A 238 8.12 9.81 -3.01
C PRO A 238 8.40 9.90 -1.50
N PRO A 239 8.60 11.11 -0.93
CA PRO A 239 8.74 11.26 0.51
C PRO A 239 7.46 10.83 1.25
N GLU A 240 7.61 10.16 2.39
CA GLU A 240 6.54 10.00 3.39
C GLU A 240 5.99 11.38 3.79
N ASN A 241 4.66 11.52 3.89
CA ASN A 241 3.99 12.78 4.26
C ASN A 241 4.38 13.93 3.30
N GLY A 242 4.38 13.63 2.00
CA GLY A 242 4.81 14.48 0.91
C GLY A 242 3.69 15.23 0.17
N GLY A 243 2.42 15.00 0.49
CA GLY A 243 1.27 15.70 -0.09
C GLY A 243 0.66 15.05 -1.34
N GLY A 244 0.98 13.78 -1.64
CA GLY A 244 0.40 13.06 -2.77
C GLY A 244 0.96 13.44 -4.15
N ASN A 245 0.40 12.80 -5.19
CA ASN A 245 1.00 12.74 -6.53
C ASN A 245 1.20 14.13 -7.18
N SER A 246 0.19 15.00 -7.16
CA SER A 246 0.26 16.33 -7.80
C SER A 246 1.25 17.26 -7.09
N VAL A 247 1.24 17.31 -5.75
CA VAL A 247 2.19 18.10 -4.96
C VAL A 247 3.63 17.64 -5.24
N TRP A 248 3.85 16.33 -5.31
CA TRP A 248 5.16 15.78 -5.62
C TRP A 248 5.60 16.04 -7.07
N SER A 249 4.69 15.97 -8.04
CA SER A 249 4.97 16.40 -9.42
C SER A 249 5.43 17.86 -9.49
N GLY A 250 4.73 18.77 -8.79
CA GLY A 250 5.12 20.19 -8.68
C GLY A 250 6.46 20.40 -7.96
N ASP A 251 6.76 19.59 -6.94
CA ASP A 251 8.07 19.60 -6.26
C ASP A 251 9.20 19.09 -7.17
N ILE A 252 8.97 18.04 -7.96
CA ILE A 252 9.94 17.56 -8.96
C ILE A 252 10.21 18.63 -10.01
N TYR A 253 9.17 19.30 -10.52
CA TYR A 253 9.33 20.42 -11.45
C TYR A 253 10.16 21.56 -10.84
N ARG A 254 9.86 21.98 -9.60
CA ARG A 254 10.62 23.01 -8.88
C ARG A 254 12.07 22.58 -8.57
N LEU A 255 12.33 21.31 -8.28
CA LEU A 255 13.69 20.77 -8.08
C LEU A 255 14.57 20.90 -9.33
N ILE A 256 13.98 20.88 -10.53
CA ILE A 256 14.69 21.00 -11.81
C ILE A 256 14.70 22.47 -12.29
N HIS A 257 13.54 23.10 -12.38
CA HIS A 257 13.34 24.39 -13.06
C HIS A 257 13.21 25.60 -12.12
N GLY A 258 12.93 25.40 -10.84
CA GLY A 258 12.67 26.48 -9.88
C GLY A 258 13.89 27.30 -9.47
N THR A 259 13.63 28.32 -8.65
CA THR A 259 14.65 29.15 -7.99
C THR A 259 15.48 28.33 -6.97
N GLN A 260 16.64 28.85 -6.57
CA GLN A 260 17.47 28.18 -5.57
C GLN A 260 16.78 28.06 -4.20
N ASP A 261 15.92 29.01 -3.84
CA ASP A 261 15.16 28.95 -2.57
C ASP A 261 14.03 27.92 -2.61
N GLU A 262 13.34 27.73 -3.74
CA GLU A 262 12.39 26.63 -3.91
C GLU A 262 13.12 25.28 -3.84
N LYS A 263 14.24 25.15 -4.56
CA LYS A 263 15.09 23.95 -4.52
C LYS A 263 15.57 23.66 -3.11
N LYS A 264 15.96 24.68 -2.34
CA LYS A 264 16.36 24.56 -0.92
C LYS A 264 15.19 24.13 -0.01
N LYS A 265 13.99 24.70 -0.19
CA LYS A 265 12.78 24.31 0.58
C LYS A 265 12.42 22.84 0.36
N ILE A 266 12.44 22.38 -0.89
CA ILE A 266 12.08 20.99 -1.23
C ILE A 266 13.19 20.02 -0.79
N ARG A 267 14.46 20.41 -0.93
CA ARG A 267 15.61 19.68 -0.35
C ARG A 267 15.53 19.51 1.17
N LEU A 268 15.01 20.50 1.89
CA LEU A 268 14.75 20.42 3.33
C LEU A 268 13.55 19.51 3.65
N LYS A 269 12.43 19.62 2.90
CA LYS A 269 11.29 18.69 3.00
C LYS A 269 11.74 17.23 2.83
N LEU A 270 12.58 16.97 1.84
CA LEU A 270 13.14 15.64 1.57
C LEU A 270 14.12 15.17 2.65
N ALA A 271 14.99 16.05 3.17
CA ALA A 271 15.89 15.69 4.28
C ALA A 271 15.16 15.35 5.59
N ASN A 272 13.93 15.84 5.76
CA ASN A 272 13.06 15.52 6.89
C ASN A 272 12.15 14.31 6.66
N ALA A 273 12.10 13.76 5.43
CA ALA A 273 11.25 12.63 5.09
C ALA A 273 11.89 11.31 5.50
N ARG A 274 11.23 10.56 6.40
CA ARG A 274 11.81 9.42 7.13
C ARG A 274 12.28 8.25 6.25
N ASN A 275 11.77 8.15 5.02
CA ASN A 275 12.16 7.16 4.03
C ASN A 275 13.28 7.62 3.07
N ILE A 276 13.73 8.87 3.15
CA ILE A 276 14.77 9.43 2.28
C ILE A 276 16.10 9.50 3.04
N THR A 277 16.96 8.52 2.80
CA THR A 277 18.31 8.42 3.41
C THR A 277 19.41 9.13 2.61
N ALA A 278 19.12 9.53 1.37
CA ALA A 278 20.08 10.17 0.48
C ALA A 278 20.43 11.61 0.96
N PRO A 279 21.72 12.00 0.97
CA PRO A 279 22.10 13.38 1.29
C PRO A 279 21.36 14.40 0.43
N SER A 280 20.85 15.46 1.05
CA SER A 280 19.98 16.46 0.43
C SER A 280 20.53 17.11 -0.86
N GLY A 281 21.87 17.18 -0.99
CA GLY A 281 22.54 17.67 -2.20
C GLY A 281 22.57 16.69 -3.39
N SER A 282 22.44 15.38 -3.15
CA SER A 282 22.57 14.32 -4.17
C SER A 282 21.23 13.67 -4.56
N ILE A 283 20.09 14.27 -4.20
CA ILE A 283 18.77 13.74 -4.57
C ILE A 283 18.45 14.10 -6.03
N ASP A 284 18.32 13.07 -6.87
CA ASP A 284 17.73 13.14 -8.20
C ASP A 284 16.38 12.39 -8.21
N PRO A 285 15.25 13.06 -8.49
CA PRO A 285 13.95 12.40 -8.61
C PRO A 285 13.85 11.29 -9.67
N LYS A 286 14.73 11.28 -10.68
CA LYS A 286 14.74 10.24 -11.72
C LYS A 286 15.51 8.98 -11.30
N HIS A 287 16.41 9.10 -10.32
CA HIS A 287 17.25 7.98 -9.87
C HIS A 287 16.44 6.88 -9.19
N PHE A 288 16.79 5.62 -9.49
CA PHE A 288 16.26 4.44 -8.82
C PHE A 288 17.32 3.34 -8.72
N SER A 289 17.56 2.86 -7.50
CA SER A 289 18.47 1.75 -7.20
C SER A 289 17.68 0.44 -7.07
N LEU A 290 17.78 -0.42 -8.10
CA LEU A 290 17.07 -1.70 -8.14
C LEU A 290 17.54 -2.66 -7.04
N GLU A 291 18.83 -2.66 -6.69
CA GLU A 291 19.35 -3.55 -5.65
C GLU A 291 18.97 -3.12 -4.24
N GLU A 292 18.91 -1.81 -3.95
CA GLU A 292 18.34 -1.33 -2.68
C GLU A 292 16.85 -1.67 -2.56
N ALA A 293 16.10 -1.58 -3.66
CA ALA A 293 14.69 -1.92 -3.67
C ALA A 293 14.46 -3.44 -3.49
N LYS A 294 15.33 -4.28 -4.08
CA LYS A 294 15.38 -5.72 -3.79
C LYS A 294 15.77 -5.99 -2.33
N GLU A 295 16.70 -5.23 -1.76
CA GLU A 295 17.11 -5.44 -0.36
C GLU A 295 16.01 -5.05 0.64
N ARG A 296 15.30 -3.94 0.40
CA ARG A 296 14.08 -3.60 1.16
C ARG A 296 13.02 -4.72 1.05
N LEU A 297 12.87 -5.33 -0.14
CA LEU A 297 11.98 -6.47 -0.33
C LEU A 297 12.46 -7.69 0.47
N ARG A 298 13.75 -8.07 0.41
CA ARG A 298 14.33 -9.17 1.21
C ARG A 298 14.11 -8.94 2.71
N ALA A 299 14.41 -7.75 3.23
CA ALA A 299 14.20 -7.40 4.65
C ALA A 299 12.71 -7.42 5.05
N ALA A 300 11.81 -6.97 4.17
CA ALA A 300 10.38 -7.09 4.39
C ALA A 300 9.92 -8.55 4.46
N LEU A 301 10.42 -9.43 3.59
CA LEU A 301 10.09 -10.86 3.60
C LEU A 301 10.62 -11.60 4.84
N HIS A 302 11.80 -11.26 5.35
CA HIS A 302 12.40 -11.92 6.53
C HIS A 302 11.75 -11.51 7.87
N SER A 303 11.11 -10.34 7.94
CA SER A 303 10.41 -9.86 9.15
C SER A 303 8.99 -10.44 9.27
N HIS A 304 8.35 -10.30 10.44
CA HIS A 304 6.93 -10.62 10.63
C HIS A 304 6.00 -9.59 9.97
N SER A 305 4.76 -9.97 9.68
CA SER A 305 3.75 -9.07 9.09
C SER A 305 3.31 -8.01 10.09
N SER A 306 3.08 -6.81 9.59
CA SER A 306 2.79 -5.64 10.42
C SER A 306 1.41 -5.72 11.09
N LEU A 307 1.34 -5.32 12.36
CA LEU A 307 0.10 -5.35 13.13
C LEU A 307 -0.68 -4.06 12.93
N ARG A 308 -1.76 -4.14 12.13
CA ARG A 308 -2.60 -3.00 11.77
C ARG A 308 -3.27 -2.34 12.99
N ASP A 309 -3.54 -3.11 14.05
CA ASP A 309 -4.09 -2.62 15.32
C ASP A 309 -3.05 -2.00 16.27
N GLY A 310 -1.85 -1.72 15.76
CA GLY A 310 -0.83 -0.91 16.41
C GLY A 310 0.11 -0.27 15.38
N ALA A 311 -0.48 0.51 14.48
CA ALA A 311 0.19 1.25 13.41
C ALA A 311 1.36 2.11 13.90
N ARG A 312 2.38 2.28 13.05
CA ARG A 312 3.62 3.00 13.34
C ARG A 312 3.35 4.51 13.41
N THR A 313 3.10 4.99 14.62
CA THR A 313 2.65 6.34 14.92
C THR A 313 3.80 7.17 15.48
N ASN A 314 3.84 8.45 15.14
CA ASN A 314 4.81 9.41 15.69
C ASN A 314 4.09 10.37 16.63
N TYR A 315 4.64 10.55 17.83
CA TYR A 315 4.17 11.49 18.85
C TYR A 315 5.24 12.53 19.11
N ILE A 316 4.82 13.77 19.36
CA ILE A 316 5.70 14.86 19.78
C ILE A 316 5.24 15.28 21.18
N PHE A 317 6.14 15.18 22.16
CA PHE A 317 5.86 15.53 23.55
C PHE A 317 6.61 16.81 23.96
N PRO A 318 6.00 17.67 24.81
CA PRO A 318 6.73 18.68 25.53
C PRO A 318 7.61 18.00 26.60
N GLY A 319 8.94 18.09 26.46
CA GLY A 319 9.90 17.33 27.26
C GLY A 319 9.87 15.82 26.99
N ALA A 320 10.50 15.03 27.87
CA ALA A 320 10.52 13.57 27.76
C ALA A 320 9.27 12.96 28.42
N PRO A 321 8.51 12.07 27.74
CA PRO A 321 7.30 11.47 28.31
C PRO A 321 7.64 10.48 29.43
N THR A 322 6.80 10.43 30.47
CA THR A 322 6.92 9.44 31.54
C THR A 322 6.54 8.03 31.07
N GLN A 323 7.00 7.01 31.79
CA GLN A 323 6.69 5.62 31.48
C GLN A 323 5.17 5.35 31.50
N ASP A 324 4.40 6.03 32.35
CA ASP A 324 2.94 5.89 32.42
C ASP A 324 2.23 6.46 31.18
N ILE A 325 2.68 7.63 30.69
CA ILE A 325 2.20 8.19 29.41
C ILE A 325 2.50 7.21 28.27
N LEU A 326 3.70 6.62 28.26
CA LEU A 326 4.07 5.58 27.29
C LEU A 326 3.24 4.30 27.48
N HIS A 327 2.82 3.92 28.68
CA HIS A 327 1.95 2.75 28.89
C HIS A 327 0.50 2.98 28.42
N MET A 328 -0.01 4.20 28.46
CA MET A 328 -1.35 4.53 27.94
C MET A 328 -1.43 4.50 26.40
N ILE A 329 -0.30 4.67 25.70
CA ILE A 329 -0.25 4.81 24.24
C ILE A 329 -0.04 3.44 23.57
N ASN A 330 -1.01 3.02 22.76
CA ASN A 330 -1.08 1.74 22.05
C ASN A 330 -0.57 0.55 22.90
N PRO A 331 -1.24 0.23 24.02
CA PRO A 331 -0.83 -0.85 24.92
C PRO A 331 -0.85 -2.22 24.20
N PRO A 332 0.19 -3.05 24.38
CA PRO A 332 0.34 -4.29 23.61
C PRO A 332 -0.68 -5.34 24.05
N ARG A 333 -1.40 -5.92 23.08
CA ARG A 333 -2.21 -7.11 23.29
C ARG A 333 -1.33 -8.33 23.63
N ARG A 334 -1.89 -9.31 24.35
CA ARG A 334 -1.16 -10.51 24.82
C ARG A 334 -0.49 -11.29 23.67
N GLY A 335 0.85 -11.26 23.63
CA GLY A 335 1.64 -11.86 22.54
C GLY A 335 1.82 -10.92 21.35
N ALA A 336 2.16 -9.69 21.68
CA ALA A 336 2.77 -8.68 20.83
C ALA A 336 3.68 -7.83 21.74
N ALA A 337 4.71 -7.20 21.17
CA ALA A 337 5.59 -6.27 21.87
C ALA A 337 5.42 -4.86 21.29
N VAL A 338 5.90 -3.84 22.01
CA VAL A 338 5.93 -2.47 21.49
C VAL A 338 7.37 -2.14 21.09
N ASN A 339 7.58 -1.84 19.82
CA ASN A 339 8.84 -1.25 19.34
C ASN A 339 8.75 0.28 19.51
N ARG A 340 9.79 0.88 20.08
CA ARG A 340 9.85 2.33 20.36
C ARG A 340 11.21 2.89 19.97
N THR A 341 11.20 4.06 19.34
CA THR A 341 12.39 4.87 19.10
C THR A 341 12.12 6.26 19.64
N ILE A 342 12.94 6.71 20.59
CA ILE A 342 12.87 8.05 21.17
C ILE A 342 13.98 8.87 20.52
N VAL A 343 13.60 9.97 19.88
CA VAL A 343 14.51 10.95 19.27
C VAL A 343 14.47 12.21 20.15
N PRO A 344 15.56 12.52 20.89
CA PRO A 344 15.69 13.80 21.57
C PRO A 344 15.65 14.94 20.54
N GLY A 345 14.78 15.91 20.74
CA GLY A 345 14.80 17.13 19.92
C GLY A 345 15.97 18.03 20.30
N CYS A 346 16.39 18.88 19.38
CA CYS A 346 17.28 20.00 19.69
C CYS A 346 16.62 20.93 20.72
N GLU A 347 17.42 21.50 21.62
CA GLU A 347 17.02 22.55 22.58
C GLU A 347 15.83 22.20 23.48
N HIS A 348 15.93 21.05 24.18
CA HIS A 348 15.26 20.70 25.45
C HIS A 348 13.72 20.76 25.56
N THR A 349 13.01 21.18 24.51
CA THR A 349 11.57 21.50 24.59
C THR A 349 10.67 20.41 24.03
N LEU A 350 11.11 19.69 22.99
CA LEU A 350 10.30 18.67 22.31
C LEU A 350 11.05 17.33 22.22
N THR A 351 10.33 16.22 22.45
CA THR A 351 10.83 14.85 22.23
C THR A 351 9.95 14.14 21.20
N GLY A 352 10.58 13.59 20.16
CA GLY A 352 9.89 12.72 19.20
C GLY A 352 9.87 11.27 19.70
N VAL A 353 8.73 10.60 19.61
CA VAL A 353 8.60 9.16 19.89
C VAL A 353 7.88 8.48 18.74
N THR A 354 8.62 7.65 18.01
CA THR A 354 8.04 6.69 17.05
C THR A 354 7.70 5.41 17.80
N GLN A 355 6.46 4.93 17.64
CA GLN A 355 5.99 3.70 18.27
C GLN A 355 5.19 2.84 17.28
N GLU A 356 5.41 1.53 17.29
CA GLU A 356 4.59 0.52 16.62
C GLU A 356 4.41 -0.71 17.52
N VAL A 357 3.36 -1.51 17.25
CA VAL A 357 3.18 -2.81 17.90
C VAL A 357 3.64 -3.91 16.95
N ILE A 358 4.58 -4.74 17.39
CA ILE A 358 5.20 -5.83 16.61
C ILE A 358 4.76 -7.20 17.11
N SER A 359 4.76 -8.17 16.21
CA SER A 359 4.53 -9.59 16.53
C SER A 359 5.86 -10.29 16.77
N ASP A 360 6.01 -10.98 17.90
CA ASP A 360 7.00 -12.05 18.13
C ASP A 360 6.55 -13.38 17.51
N ARG A 361 5.28 -13.46 17.10
CA ARG A 361 4.63 -14.67 16.59
C ARG A 361 4.72 -14.73 15.07
N ARG A 362 4.99 -15.94 14.57
CA ARG A 362 4.85 -16.32 13.16
C ARG A 362 3.49 -15.90 12.59
N ASP A 363 3.52 -15.36 11.38
CA ASP A 363 2.34 -15.01 10.60
C ASP A 363 1.39 -16.20 10.38
N LYS A 364 0.08 -15.92 10.38
CA LYS A 364 -0.96 -16.91 10.07
C LYS A 364 -0.76 -17.45 8.66
N ASN A 365 -0.97 -18.75 8.44
CA ASN A 365 -0.74 -19.44 7.15
C ASN A 365 -1.41 -18.78 5.93
N ALA A 366 -2.51 -18.04 6.11
CA ALA A 366 -3.20 -17.33 5.03
C ALA A 366 -2.58 -15.95 4.65
N LYS A 367 -1.62 -15.47 5.43
CA LYS A 367 -0.84 -14.23 5.21
C LYS A 367 0.67 -14.46 5.09
N ALA A 368 1.17 -15.55 5.68
CA ALA A 368 2.59 -15.87 5.71
C ALA A 368 3.17 -16.03 4.30
N LEU A 369 4.37 -15.47 4.10
CA LEU A 369 5.20 -15.75 2.94
C LEU A 369 6.40 -16.62 3.36
N CYS A 370 7.10 -17.22 2.39
CA CYS A 370 8.45 -17.70 2.64
C CYS A 370 9.41 -16.51 2.79
N ALA A 371 10.22 -16.49 3.86
CA ALA A 371 11.18 -15.42 4.12
C ALA A 371 12.21 -15.22 2.99
N VAL A 372 12.65 -16.32 2.37
CA VAL A 372 13.69 -16.28 1.31
C VAL A 372 13.11 -15.84 -0.04
N CYS A 373 11.93 -16.36 -0.43
CA CYS A 373 11.43 -16.23 -1.80
C CYS A 373 10.08 -15.52 -1.96
N GLY A 374 9.43 -15.12 -0.86
CA GLY A 374 8.13 -14.43 -0.91
C GLY A 374 6.94 -15.27 -1.35
N LYS A 375 7.11 -16.59 -1.48
CA LYS A 375 6.04 -17.51 -1.89
C LYS A 375 4.89 -17.52 -0.90
N ALA A 376 3.66 -17.33 -1.40
CA ALA A 376 2.45 -17.19 -0.59
C ALA A 376 1.68 -18.50 -0.32
N GLN A 377 2.09 -19.63 -0.90
CA GLN A 377 1.31 -20.88 -0.88
C GLN A 377 2.13 -22.12 -0.60
N ASP A 378 1.44 -23.13 -0.05
CA ASP A 378 1.96 -24.48 0.21
C ASP A 378 3.20 -24.54 1.12
N LEU A 379 3.40 -23.50 1.93
CA LEU A 379 4.49 -23.35 2.88
C LEU A 379 4.45 -24.42 3.98
N LYS A 380 5.41 -25.35 3.96
CA LYS A 380 5.73 -26.19 5.12
C LYS A 380 6.60 -25.44 6.11
N TYR A 381 6.96 -26.12 7.19
CA TYR A 381 7.97 -25.65 8.13
C TYR A 381 9.32 -25.62 7.41
N VAL A 382 9.73 -24.45 6.94
CA VAL A 382 11.16 -24.13 6.86
C VAL A 382 11.55 -23.77 8.31
N PRO A 383 12.50 -24.46 8.96
CA PRO A 383 13.05 -23.95 10.20
C PRO A 383 13.62 -22.55 9.94
N PHE A 384 13.64 -21.69 10.96
CA PHE A 384 14.58 -20.58 10.93
C PHE A 384 15.98 -21.21 10.89
N PHE A 385 16.62 -21.21 9.71
CA PHE A 385 18.06 -21.17 9.68
C PHE A 385 18.44 -19.81 10.24
N VAL A 386 18.70 -19.81 11.55
CA VAL A 386 19.44 -18.74 12.20
C VAL A 386 20.83 -18.77 11.59
N VAL A 387 21.01 -17.98 10.52
CA VAL A 387 22.34 -17.58 10.09
C VAL A 387 22.84 -16.67 11.20
N ASP A 388 23.76 -17.16 12.02
CA ASP A 388 24.18 -16.46 13.23
C ASP A 388 24.65 -15.03 12.92
N LEU A 389 24.09 -14.07 13.66
CA LEU A 389 24.19 -12.63 13.41
C LEU A 389 25.60 -12.04 13.63
N GLU A 390 26.60 -12.87 13.88
CA GLU A 390 28.00 -12.48 14.10
C GLU A 390 28.87 -12.54 12.83
N HIS A 391 28.48 -13.29 11.79
CA HIS A 391 29.37 -13.60 10.64
C HIS A 391 29.21 -12.71 9.39
N SER A 392 29.33 -11.39 9.58
CA SER A 392 29.71 -10.38 8.56
C SER A 392 28.85 -10.18 7.29
N LEU A 393 28.86 -8.94 6.78
CA LEU A 393 28.08 -8.47 5.62
C LEU A 393 28.49 -9.04 4.24
N LYS A 394 29.07 -10.24 4.16
CA LYS A 394 29.65 -10.82 2.93
C LYS A 394 28.94 -12.08 2.41
N SER A 395 28.16 -12.79 3.21
CA SER A 395 27.38 -13.97 2.78
C SER A 395 26.09 -13.61 2.02
N ILE A 396 25.58 -12.39 2.21
CA ILE A 396 24.28 -11.90 1.69
C ILE A 396 24.18 -11.92 0.15
N PHE A 397 25.31 -11.94 -0.56
CA PHE A 397 25.37 -11.98 -2.02
C PHE A 397 24.99 -13.32 -2.68
N ALA A 398 24.98 -14.45 -1.94
CA ALA A 398 24.90 -15.78 -2.53
C ALA A 398 23.50 -16.24 -3.05
N VAL A 399 22.43 -15.53 -2.68
CA VAL A 399 21.03 -16.00 -2.84
C VAL A 399 20.56 -16.14 -4.30
N TYR A 400 21.34 -15.68 -5.28
CA TYR A 400 20.94 -15.61 -6.70
C TYR A 400 21.69 -16.53 -7.68
N SER A 401 22.70 -17.31 -7.26
CA SER A 401 23.34 -18.32 -8.12
C SER A 401 22.93 -19.75 -7.74
N ASP A 402 23.34 -20.21 -6.56
CA ASP A 402 23.39 -21.65 -6.24
C ASP A 402 22.25 -22.09 -5.32
N ASP A 403 22.08 -21.43 -4.16
CA ASP A 403 21.01 -21.74 -3.18
C ASP A 403 19.60 -21.64 -3.78
N TRP A 404 19.39 -20.78 -4.79
CA TRP A 404 18.07 -20.61 -5.41
C TRP A 404 17.53 -21.91 -6.02
N GLN A 405 18.38 -22.67 -6.70
CA GLN A 405 17.96 -23.91 -7.38
C GLN A 405 17.62 -25.01 -6.38
N GLU A 406 18.24 -25.04 -5.21
CA GLU A 406 17.88 -25.96 -4.13
C GLU A 406 16.65 -25.47 -3.35
N HIS A 407 16.60 -24.19 -2.97
CA HIS A 407 15.44 -23.60 -2.31
C HIS A 407 14.16 -23.76 -3.14
N ARG A 408 14.19 -23.54 -4.47
CA ARG A 408 13.02 -23.70 -5.36
C ARG A 408 12.52 -25.16 -5.44
N LYS A 409 13.41 -26.14 -5.25
CA LYS A 409 13.04 -27.58 -5.16
C LYS A 409 12.42 -27.89 -3.81
N ASN A 410 13.01 -27.37 -2.72
CA ASN A 410 12.66 -27.72 -1.35
C ASN A 410 11.49 -26.88 -0.77
N CYS A 411 11.20 -25.69 -1.32
CA CYS A 411 10.09 -24.81 -0.93
C CYS A 411 8.74 -25.31 -1.51
N ARG A 412 8.31 -26.48 -1.04
CA ARG A 412 7.15 -27.23 -1.56
C ARG A 412 6.27 -27.84 -0.45
N ARG A 413 5.08 -28.25 -0.89
CA ARG A 413 4.08 -29.01 -0.12
C ARG A 413 4.69 -30.09 0.74
N PRO A 414 4.04 -30.43 1.85
CA PRO A 414 4.75 -31.93 2.83
C PRO A 414 4.42 -33.18 1.94
N LYS A 415 4.57 -34.43 2.40
CA LYS A 415 3.53 -35.42 2.01
C LYS A 415 2.29 -35.18 2.89
N PRO A 416 1.04 -35.39 2.43
CA PRO A 416 -0.05 -35.55 3.40
C PRO A 416 0.34 -36.69 4.36
N ARG A 417 -0.01 -36.60 5.65
CA ARG A 417 0.05 -37.80 6.49
C ARG A 417 -0.90 -38.83 5.87
N ALA A 418 -0.42 -40.04 5.66
CA ALA A 418 -1.30 -41.17 5.41
C ALA A 418 -2.03 -41.44 6.73
N THR A 419 -3.36 -41.30 6.69
CA THR A 419 -4.35 -41.65 7.74
C THR A 419 -3.83 -41.54 9.18
#